data_AF-A0A4Q3SZE2-F1
#
_entry.id   AF-A0A4Q3SZE2-F1
#
_cell.length_a   1.000
_cell.length_b   1.000
_cell.length_c   1.000
_cell.angle_alpha   90.00
_cell.angle_beta   90.00
_cell.angle_gamma   90.00
#
_symmetry.space_group_name_H-M   'P 1'
#
loop_
_entity.id
_entity.type
_entity.pdbx_description
1 polymer ?
#
loop_
_entity_poly.entity_id
_entity_poly.type
_entity_poly.pdbx_seq_one_letter_code
_entity_poly.pdbx_strand_id
1 'polypeptide(L)' 'ALETTLATGVAMERRLFHSLFAFEDQKEGMAAFVAKRKPDFKGR' A
#
# COMPACT_ATOMS: atom_id res chain seq x y z
N ALA A 1 -19.70 11.77 11.03
CA ALA A 1 -18.61 12.10 10.11
C ALA A 1 -18.81 11.32 8.80
N LEU A 2 -19.38 11.99 7.81
CA LEU A 2 -19.46 11.55 6.41
C LEU A 2 -18.63 12.58 5.62
N GLU A 3 -17.38 12.78 6.05
CA GLU A 3 -16.59 13.98 5.70
C GLU A 3 -16.09 13.99 4.25
N THR A 4 -16.40 12.96 3.46
CA THR A 4 -15.99 12.87 2.05
C THR A 4 -17.01 12.07 1.23
N THR A 5 -17.29 12.53 0.00
CA THR A 5 -18.11 11.76 -0.94
C THR A 5 -17.39 10.48 -1.34
N LEU A 6 -18.12 9.43 -1.72
CA LEU A 6 -17.54 8.15 -2.17
C LEU A 6 -16.47 8.35 -3.26
N ALA A 7 -16.74 9.24 -4.21
CA ALA A 7 -15.79 9.57 -5.28
C ALA A 7 -14.49 10.21 -4.73
N THR A 8 -14.61 11.11 -3.75
CA THR A 8 -13.45 11.73 -3.10
C THR A 8 -12.66 10.72 -2.26
N GLY A 9 -13.33 9.83 -1.54
CA GLY A 9 -12.71 8.75 -0.77
C GLY A 9 -11.88 7.83 -1.66
N VAL A 10 -12.46 7.34 -2.76
CA VAL A 10 -11.77 6.48 -3.74
C VAL A 10 -10.58 7.20 -4.40
N ALA A 11 -10.69 8.49 -4.69
CA ALA A 11 -9.58 9.27 -5.24
C ALA A 11 -8.42 9.40 -4.23
N MET A 12 -8.74 9.61 -2.95
CA MET A 12 -7.76 9.67 -1.88
C MET A 12 -7.09 8.30 -1.65
N GLU A 13 -7.86 7.23 -1.55
CA GLU A 13 -7.34 5.86 -1.40
C GLU A 13 -6.41 5.50 -2.55
N ARG A 14 -6.80 5.83 -3.78
CA ARG A 14 -5.95 5.64 -4.97
C ARG A 14 -4.63 6.38 -4.80
N ARG A 15 -4.65 7.66 -4.43
CA ARG A 15 -3.42 8.46 -4.26
C ARG A 15 -2.51 7.87 -3.17
N LEU A 16 -3.07 7.48 -2.03
CA LEU A 16 -2.32 6.87 -0.93
C LEU A 16 -1.72 5.53 -1.35
N PHE A 17 -2.47 4.71 -2.08
CA PHE A 17 -1.98 3.42 -2.60
C PHE A 17 -0.77 3.61 -3.52
N HIS A 18 -0.77 4.63 -4.39
CA HIS A 18 0.38 4.90 -5.26
C HIS A 18 1.64 5.28 -4.48
N SER A 19 1.49 5.92 -3.31
CA SER A 19 2.64 6.31 -2.49
C SER A 19 3.37 5.09 -1.90
N LEU A 20 2.68 3.95 -1.74
CA LEU A 20 3.26 2.74 -1.17
C LEU A 20 4.33 2.12 -2.06
N PHE A 21 4.25 2.29 -3.39
CA PHE A 21 5.26 1.76 -4.32
C PHE A 21 6.64 2.43 -4.22
N ALA A 22 6.75 3.53 -3.47
CA ALA A 22 8.01 4.19 -3.20
C ALA A 22 8.84 3.50 -2.10
N PHE A 23 8.23 2.66 -1.27
CA PHE A 23 8.89 2.01 -0.13
C PHE A 23 9.50 0.66 -0.52
N GLU A 24 10.64 0.32 0.09
CA GLU A 24 11.31 -0.97 -0.11
C GLU A 24 10.42 -2.12 0.38
N ASP A 25 9.70 -1.88 1.48
CA ASP A 25 8.80 -2.85 2.10
C ASP A 25 7.64 -3.28 1.20
N GLN A 26 7.17 -2.41 0.30
CA GLN A 26 6.12 -2.78 -0.64
C GLN A 26 6.61 -3.83 -1.63
N LYS A 27 7.86 -3.70 -2.10
CA LYS A 27 8.48 -4.65 -3.03
C LYS A 27 8.77 -5.98 -2.34
N GLU A 28 9.29 -5.92 -1.12
CA GLU A 28 9.57 -7.10 -0.29
C GLU A 28 8.30 -7.87 0.06
N GLY A 29 7.22 -7.17 0.45
CA GLY A 29 5.93 -7.80 0.71
C GLY A 29 5.37 -8.54 -0.51
N MET A 30 5.46 -7.94 -1.69
CA MET A 30 5.02 -8.57 -2.92
C MET A 30 5.90 -9.77 -3.32
N ALA A 31 7.23 -9.64 -3.19
CA ALA A 31 8.16 -10.71 -3.48
C ALA A 31 7.99 -11.90 -2.52
N ALA A 32 7.81 -11.63 -1.23
CA ALA A 32 7.58 -12.64 -0.21
C ALA A 32 6.24 -13.38 -0.42
N PHE A 33 5.19 -12.65 -0.84
CA PHE A 33 3.90 -13.23 -1.18
C PHE A 33 4.00 -14.23 -2.34
N VAL A 34 4.65 -13.84 -3.45
CA VAL A 34 4.88 -14.73 -4.61
C VAL A 34 5.74 -15.94 -4.22
N ALA A 35 6.77 -15.72 -3.41
CA ALA A 35 7.67 -16.77 -2.94
C ALA A 35 7.10 -17.61 -1.78
N LYS A 36 5.88 -17.34 -1.30
CA LYS A 36 5.21 -18.01 -0.17
C LYS A 36 6.07 -18.09 1.10
N ARG A 37 6.82 -17.02 1.38
CA ARG A 37 7.64 -16.89 2.59
C ARG A 37 7.14 -15.73 3.44
N LYS A 38 7.59 -15.67 4.69
CA LYS A 38 7.32 -14.53 5.56
C LYS A 38 8.10 -13.29 5.04
N PRO A 39 7.44 -12.13 4.87
CA PRO A 39 8.13 -10.88 4.52
C PRO A 39 8.95 -10.35 5.70
N ASP A 40 10.08 -9.70 5.40
CA ASP A 40 10.91 -8.97 6.37
C ASP A 40 10.74 -7.46 6.16
N PHE A 41 9.83 -6.84 6.92
CA PHE A 41 9.57 -5.40 6.83
C PHE A 41 10.56 -4.61 7.70
N LYS A 42 11.19 -3.59 7.13
CA LYS A 42 12.20 -2.75 7.80
C LYS A 42 11.70 -1.34 8.12
N GLY A 43 10.49 -0.99 7.71
CA GLY A 43 9.88 0.33 7.89
C GLY A 43 10.48 1.39 6.96
N ARG A 44 10.92 1.00 5.76
CA ARG A 44 11.65 1.86 4.81
C ARG A 44 11.13 1.76 3.39
#